data_AF-B8LNS2-F1
#
_entry.id   AF-B8LNS2-F1
#
_cell.length_a   1.000
_cell.length_b   1.000
_cell.length_c   1.000
_cell.angle_alpha   90.00
_cell.angle_beta   90.00
_cell.angle_gamma   90.00
#
_symmetry.space_group_name_H-M   'P 1'
#
loop_
_entity.id
_entity.type
_entity.pdbx_description
1 polymer ?
#
loop_
_entity_poly.entity_id
_entity_poly.type
_entity_poly.pdbx_seq_one_letter_code
_entity_poly.pdbx_strand_id
1 'polypeptide(L)'
;MQGLNITSCFEMVFGEENAQVPEQMPSNQKVRRESTVCVTGAAGFIGSWLVMRLLERGYTVRTAVRDTGNPVKTKHLLDLPGANERLILYKADMDDEGSFDAAIDGCEGVFHLATRTVFTSPDPENEVIRPTVNGLLNVMRSCAKARSVKRVVFTSSVGAMFFTDDFGKPGKIYDETCWTNVELCRRLKTTGWEGSLYLLVLAINVYQFFLSK
;
A
#
# COMPACT_ATOMS: atom_id res chain seq x y z
N MET A 1 22.63 -6.16 6.01
CA MET A 1 21.43 -6.15 5.17
C MET A 1 20.35 -6.95 5.88
N GLN A 2 19.56 -6.31 6.73
CA GLN A 2 18.29 -6.88 7.16
C GLN A 2 17.26 -6.43 6.13
N GLY A 3 16.68 -7.37 5.39
CA GLY A 3 15.61 -7.05 4.46
C GLY A 3 14.41 -6.50 5.24
N LEU A 4 13.73 -5.50 4.69
CA LEU A 4 12.42 -5.06 5.18
C LEU A 4 11.45 -6.23 5.07
N ASN A 5 11.33 -7.00 6.14
CA ASN A 5 10.33 -8.05 6.33
C ASN A 5 8.97 -7.36 6.50
N ILE A 6 7.87 -7.98 6.04
CA ILE A 6 6.49 -7.57 6.36
C ILE A 6 6.30 -7.19 7.85
N THR A 7 7.01 -7.85 8.76
CA THR A 7 7.05 -7.50 10.19
C THR A 7 7.49 -6.06 10.44
N SER A 8 8.53 -5.57 9.75
CA SER A 8 9.01 -4.18 9.88
C SER A 8 8.02 -3.13 9.34
N CYS A 9 7.28 -3.46 8.28
CA CYS A 9 6.17 -2.63 7.81
C CYS A 9 5.00 -2.61 8.81
N PHE A 10 4.80 -3.70 9.55
CA PHE A 10 3.79 -3.78 10.61
C PHE A 10 4.22 -2.97 11.84
N GLU A 11 5.48 -3.07 12.25
CA GLU A 11 6.09 -2.32 13.36
C GLU A 11 6.12 -0.80 13.08
N MET A 12 6.40 -0.37 11.85
CA MET A 12 6.29 1.05 11.47
C MET A 12 4.86 1.60 11.59
N VAL A 13 3.84 0.77 11.45
CA VAL A 13 2.43 1.20 11.48
C VAL A 13 1.84 1.16 12.89
N PHE A 14 2.33 0.25 13.75
CA PHE A 14 1.76 -0.03 15.07
C PHE A 14 2.74 0.20 16.25
N GLY A 15 4.00 0.53 15.99
CA GLY A 15 5.08 0.73 16.99
C GLY A 15 5.93 -0.53 17.22
N GLU A 16 7.21 -0.33 17.57
CA GLU A 16 8.09 -1.40 18.10
C GLU A 16 7.58 -1.83 19.48
N GLU A 17 7.05 -3.05 19.60
CA GLU A 17 7.16 -3.82 20.83
C GLU A 17 7.91 -5.11 20.49
N ASN A 18 9.20 -5.10 20.84
CA ASN A 18 10.15 -6.20 20.92
C ASN A 18 9.74 -7.52 20.26
N ALA A 19 10.49 -7.89 19.23
CA ALA A 19 10.55 -9.21 18.63
C ALA A 19 10.93 -10.31 19.65
N GLN A 20 9.97 -10.72 20.45
CA GLN A 20 9.80 -12.06 21.00
C GLN A 20 8.30 -12.32 21.01
N VAL A 21 7.86 -13.45 20.44
CA VAL A 21 6.49 -13.93 20.62
C VAL A 21 6.32 -14.15 22.13
N PRO A 22 5.54 -13.32 22.86
CA PRO A 22 5.40 -13.53 24.29
C PRO A 22 4.46 -14.72 24.47
N GLU A 23 4.89 -15.71 25.24
CA GLU A 23 4.06 -16.86 25.62
C GLU A 23 2.83 -16.45 26.47
N GLN A 24 2.71 -15.16 26.82
CA GLN A 24 1.52 -14.48 27.33
C GLN A 24 1.64 -12.97 27.05
N MET A 25 0.66 -12.36 26.39
CA MET A 25 0.66 -10.91 26.11
C MET A 25 0.41 -10.06 27.37
N PRO A 26 1.15 -8.96 27.59
CA PRO A 26 0.85 -8.01 28.65
C PRO A 26 -0.46 -7.26 28.39
N SER A 27 -1.28 -7.18 29.42
CA SER A 27 -2.72 -6.85 29.39
C SER A 27 -3.07 -5.36 29.26
N ASN A 28 -2.24 -4.51 28.64
CA ASN A 28 -2.46 -3.05 28.72
C ASN A 28 -2.43 -2.21 27.43
N GLN A 29 -2.66 -2.82 26.26
CA GLN A 29 -3.36 -2.11 25.18
C GLN A 29 -4.73 -2.75 25.02
N LYS A 30 -5.78 -2.05 25.45
CA LYS A 30 -7.16 -2.40 25.09
C LYS A 30 -7.22 -2.52 23.56
N VAL A 31 -7.24 -3.74 23.04
CA VAL A 31 -7.80 -4.04 21.71
C VAL A 31 -9.21 -3.47 21.75
N ARG A 32 -9.37 -2.26 21.19
CA ARG A 32 -10.67 -1.58 21.16
C ARG A 32 -11.59 -2.43 20.29
N ARG A 33 -12.90 -2.40 20.59
CA ARG A 33 -14.00 -3.02 19.82
C ARG A 33 -13.64 -3.22 18.34
N GLU A 34 -13.71 -4.45 17.85
CA GLU A 34 -13.55 -4.90 16.44
C GLU A 34 -13.22 -3.77 15.44
N SER A 35 -11.96 -3.33 15.42
CA SER A 35 -11.54 -2.27 14.50
C SER A 35 -11.61 -2.76 13.06
N THR A 36 -12.22 -1.96 12.20
CA THR A 36 -12.37 -2.26 10.76
C THR A 36 -11.31 -1.51 9.95
N VAL A 37 -10.62 -2.21 9.06
CA VAL A 37 -9.60 -1.64 8.17
C VAL A 37 -9.88 -2.00 6.71
N CYS A 38 -9.52 -1.10 5.79
CA CYS A 38 -9.60 -1.36 4.36
C CYS A 38 -8.21 -1.69 3.79
N VAL A 39 -8.12 -2.72 2.95
CA VAL A 39 -6.90 -3.08 2.20
C VAL A 39 -7.19 -3.05 0.71
N THR A 40 -6.57 -2.13 -0.03
CA THR A 40 -6.60 -2.14 -1.50
C THR A 40 -5.50 -3.06 -2.04
N GLY A 41 -5.73 -3.71 -3.18
CA GLY A 41 -4.71 -4.62 -3.75
C GLY A 41 -4.53 -5.91 -2.94
N ALA A 42 -5.54 -6.31 -2.16
CA ALA A 42 -5.52 -7.48 -1.29
C ALA A 42 -5.23 -8.79 -2.04
N ALA A 43 -5.69 -8.93 -3.29
CA ALA A 43 -5.44 -10.11 -4.11
C ALA A 43 -3.98 -10.23 -4.63
N GLY A 44 -3.11 -9.28 -4.28
CA GLY A 44 -1.70 -9.26 -4.64
C GLY A 44 -0.82 -10.02 -3.65
N PHE A 45 0.48 -10.11 -3.98
CA PHE A 45 1.45 -10.84 -3.15
C PHE A 45 1.54 -10.28 -1.73
N ILE A 46 1.85 -8.99 -1.57
CA ILE A 46 1.96 -8.36 -0.24
C ILE A 46 0.57 -8.23 0.42
N GLY A 47 -0.44 -7.88 -0.37
CA GLY A 47 -1.81 -7.66 0.12
C GLY A 47 -2.42 -8.88 0.80
N SER A 48 -2.26 -10.07 0.20
CA SER A 48 -2.86 -11.29 0.75
C SER A 48 -2.27 -11.68 2.10
N TRP A 49 -0.95 -11.56 2.24
CA TRP A 49 -0.26 -11.76 3.52
C TRP A 49 -0.65 -10.72 4.57
N LEU A 50 -0.83 -9.46 4.17
CA LEU A 50 -1.30 -8.41 5.08
C LEU A 50 -2.71 -8.71 5.59
N VAL A 51 -3.63 -9.12 4.70
CA VAL A 51 -4.99 -9.52 5.09
C VAL A 51 -4.95 -10.68 6.08
N MET A 52 -4.15 -11.72 5.81
CA MET A 52 -3.97 -12.84 6.73
C MET A 52 -3.52 -12.36 8.12
N ARG A 53 -2.49 -11.52 8.19
CA ARG A 53 -1.95 -11.01 9.48
C ARG A 53 -2.92 -10.10 10.23
N LEU A 54 -3.76 -9.35 9.51
CA LEU A 54 -4.82 -8.53 10.11
C LEU A 54 -5.94 -9.41 10.68
N LEU A 55 -6.36 -10.44 9.93
CA LEU A 55 -7.35 -11.41 10.40
C LEU A 55 -6.85 -12.19 11.63
N GLU A 56 -5.60 -12.64 11.65
CA GLU A 56 -4.99 -13.31 12.82
C GLU A 56 -5.01 -12.43 14.07
N ARG A 57 -4.93 -11.11 13.91
CA ARG A 57 -4.93 -10.13 15.02
C ARG A 57 -6.33 -9.67 15.44
N GLY A 58 -7.39 -10.25 14.89
CA GLY A 58 -8.76 -9.93 15.29
C GLY A 58 -9.38 -8.72 14.57
N TYR A 59 -8.74 -8.15 13.55
CA TYR A 59 -9.33 -7.06 12.77
C TYR A 59 -10.45 -7.55 11.84
N THR A 60 -11.43 -6.69 11.58
CA THR A 60 -12.35 -6.84 10.44
C THR A 60 -11.71 -6.20 9.22
N VAL A 61 -11.57 -6.96 8.14
CA VAL A 61 -10.86 -6.53 6.94
C VAL A 61 -11.86 -6.38 5.79
N ARG A 62 -11.95 -5.16 5.26
CA ARG A 62 -12.62 -4.88 4.00
C ARG A 62 -11.56 -4.83 2.91
N THR A 63 -11.78 -5.51 1.80
CA THR A 63 -10.84 -5.50 0.69
C THR A 63 -11.49 -4.97 -0.56
N ALA A 64 -10.72 -4.19 -1.32
CA ALA A 64 -11.12 -3.69 -2.62
C ALA A 64 -10.42 -4.52 -3.71
N VAL A 65 -11.21 -5.30 -4.46
CA VAL A 65 -10.76 -6.10 -5.61
C VAL A 65 -11.53 -5.69 -6.86
N ARG A 66 -10.90 -5.78 -8.04
CA ARG A 66 -11.52 -5.37 -9.30
C ARG A 66 -12.71 -6.25 -9.71
N ASP A 67 -12.62 -7.53 -9.37
CA ASP A 67 -13.66 -8.51 -9.63
C ASP A 67 -13.77 -9.46 -8.44
N THR A 68 -14.87 -9.35 -7.71
CA THR A 68 -15.17 -10.20 -6.55
C THR A 68 -15.53 -11.63 -6.96
N GLY A 69 -15.99 -11.83 -8.20
CA GLY A 69 -16.38 -13.12 -8.76
C GLY A 69 -15.22 -13.91 -9.36
N ASN A 70 -14.00 -13.38 -9.40
CA ASN A 70 -12.85 -14.06 -9.99
C ASN A 70 -12.15 -14.98 -8.97
N PRO A 71 -12.37 -16.31 -8.99
CA PRO A 71 -11.82 -17.21 -7.98
C PRO A 71 -10.30 -17.25 -8.00
N VAL A 72 -9.64 -16.99 -9.14
CA VAL A 72 -8.17 -16.94 -9.23
C VAL A 72 -7.60 -15.84 -8.32
N LYS A 73 -8.35 -14.74 -8.16
CA LYS A 73 -7.92 -13.58 -7.38
C LYS A 73 -8.52 -13.53 -5.98
N THR A 74 -9.64 -14.20 -5.72
CA THR A 74 -10.34 -14.09 -4.43
C THR A 74 -10.29 -15.35 -3.58
N LYS A 75 -10.15 -16.54 -4.18
CA LYS A 75 -10.19 -17.81 -3.44
C LYS A 75 -9.16 -17.88 -2.31
N HIS A 76 -7.93 -17.49 -2.60
CA HIS A 76 -6.86 -17.51 -1.60
C HIS A 76 -7.08 -16.54 -0.42
N LEU A 77 -7.92 -15.51 -0.58
CA LEU A 77 -8.32 -14.61 0.51
C LEU A 77 -9.47 -15.21 1.31
N LEU A 78 -10.45 -15.79 0.61
CA LEU A 78 -11.64 -16.41 1.21
C LEU A 78 -11.29 -17.69 1.99
N ASP A 79 -10.22 -18.38 1.60
CA ASP A 79 -9.73 -19.59 2.27
C ASP A 79 -8.90 -19.27 3.53
N LEU A 80 -8.68 -17.99 3.89
CA LEU A 80 -7.92 -17.60 5.08
C LEU A 80 -8.70 -17.88 6.38
N PRO A 81 -8.03 -18.26 7.48
CA PRO A 81 -8.69 -18.40 8.78
C PRO A 81 -9.38 -17.09 9.23
N GLY A 82 -10.66 -17.19 9.59
CA GLY A 82 -11.50 -16.05 10.01
C GLY A 82 -12.05 -15.19 8.87
N ALA A 83 -11.77 -15.52 7.61
CA ALA A 83 -12.29 -14.78 6.46
C ALA A 83 -13.82 -14.86 6.36
N ASN A 84 -14.40 -16.02 6.64
CA ASN A 84 -15.85 -16.24 6.67
C ASN A 84 -16.61 -15.31 7.63
N GLU A 85 -15.95 -14.79 8.67
CA GLU A 85 -16.55 -13.93 9.69
C GLU A 85 -16.16 -12.46 9.52
N ARG A 86 -14.90 -12.20 9.14
CA ARG A 86 -14.28 -10.88 9.26
C ARG A 86 -13.68 -10.35 7.96
N LEU A 87 -13.77 -11.07 6.84
CA LEU A 87 -13.35 -10.58 5.52
C LEU A 87 -14.56 -10.22 4.67
N ILE A 88 -14.56 -8.99 4.15
CA ILE A 88 -15.60 -8.49 3.24
C ILE A 88 -14.94 -8.06 1.93
N LEU A 89 -15.42 -8.59 0.80
CA LEU A 89 -14.94 -8.22 -0.53
C LEU A 89 -15.84 -7.12 -1.12
N TYR A 90 -15.24 -6.00 -1.48
CA TYR A 90 -15.86 -4.91 -2.24
C TYR A 90 -15.28 -4.89 -3.65
N LYS A 91 -16.15 -4.66 -4.64
CA LYS A 91 -15.72 -4.35 -5.99
C LYS A 91 -15.26 -2.90 -6.06
N ALA A 92 -14.01 -2.67 -6.46
CA ALA A 92 -13.49 -1.32 -6.71
C ALA A 92 -12.31 -1.36 -7.69
N ASP A 93 -12.18 -0.28 -8.46
CA ASP A 93 -11.08 -0.08 -9.40
C ASP A 93 -10.52 1.34 -9.24
N MET A 94 -9.20 1.48 -9.38
CA MET A 94 -8.52 2.76 -9.32
C MET A 94 -9.00 3.76 -10.37
N ASP A 95 -9.51 3.25 -11.49
CA ASP A 95 -10.01 4.06 -12.60
C ASP A 95 -11.43 4.58 -12.39
N ASP A 96 -12.17 3.94 -11.49
CA ASP A 96 -13.57 4.26 -11.24
C ASP A 96 -13.65 5.21 -10.03
N GLU A 97 -13.92 6.50 -10.30
CA GLU A 97 -14.01 7.52 -9.25
C GLU A 97 -15.09 7.17 -8.21
N GLY A 98 -14.73 7.23 -6.92
CA GLY A 98 -15.62 6.90 -5.81
C GLY A 98 -15.89 5.40 -5.59
N SER A 99 -15.30 4.51 -6.39
CA SER A 99 -15.53 3.06 -6.25
C SER A 99 -15.06 2.48 -4.91
N PHE A 100 -14.13 3.16 -4.23
CA PHE A 100 -13.62 2.76 -2.92
C PHE A 100 -14.47 3.28 -1.75
N ASP A 101 -15.44 4.17 -1.99
CA ASP A 101 -16.21 4.82 -0.92
C ASP A 101 -16.87 3.81 0.00
N ALA A 102 -17.56 2.81 -0.56
CA ALA A 102 -18.25 1.78 0.23
C ALA A 102 -17.29 0.87 1.01
N ALA A 103 -16.11 0.59 0.45
CA ALA A 103 -15.10 -0.22 1.11
C ALA A 103 -14.46 0.51 2.30
N ILE A 104 -14.26 1.82 2.16
CA ILE A 104 -13.55 2.67 3.13
C ILE A 104 -14.49 3.25 4.20
N ASP A 105 -15.77 3.45 3.90
CA ASP A 105 -16.73 4.02 4.85
C ASP A 105 -16.80 3.24 6.17
N GLY A 106 -16.61 3.92 7.30
CA GLY A 106 -16.55 3.31 8.63
C GLY A 106 -15.24 2.59 8.97
N CYS A 107 -14.24 2.56 8.07
CA CYS A 107 -12.91 2.03 8.41
C CYS A 107 -12.12 3.04 9.26
N GLU A 108 -11.36 2.53 10.22
CA GLU A 108 -10.45 3.32 11.05
C GLU A 108 -9.07 3.52 10.39
N GLY A 109 -8.69 2.60 9.51
CA GLY A 109 -7.41 2.63 8.80
C GLY A 109 -7.51 2.08 7.38
N VAL A 110 -6.66 2.60 6.49
CA VAL A 110 -6.59 2.15 5.09
C VAL A 110 -5.15 1.80 4.75
N PHE A 111 -4.94 0.59 4.23
CA PHE A 111 -3.69 0.13 3.64
C PHE A 111 -3.84 0.17 2.12
N HIS A 112 -3.14 1.08 1.47
CA HIS A 112 -3.15 1.21 0.03
C HIS A 112 -1.95 0.49 -0.59
N LEU A 113 -2.22 -0.69 -1.16
CA LEU A 113 -1.25 -1.51 -1.90
C LEU A 113 -1.64 -1.70 -3.37
N ALA A 114 -2.85 -1.29 -3.76
CA ALA A 114 -3.26 -1.34 -5.16
C ALA A 114 -2.35 -0.43 -5.99
N THR A 115 -1.74 -1.01 -7.03
CA THR A 115 -0.96 -0.26 -8.00
C THR A 115 -1.07 -0.93 -9.36
N ARG A 116 -0.89 -0.16 -10.42
CA ARG A 116 -0.83 -0.70 -11.78
C ARG A 116 0.55 -1.29 -12.00
N THR A 117 0.61 -2.61 -12.15
CA THR A 117 1.84 -3.32 -12.53
C THR A 117 1.86 -3.51 -14.05
N VAL A 118 2.01 -2.42 -14.79
CA VAL A 118 2.32 -2.45 -16.22
C VAL A 118 3.81 -2.23 -16.31
N PHE A 119 4.58 -3.20 -16.80
CA PHE A 119 6.03 -3.07 -16.88
C PHE A 119 6.47 -2.50 -18.23
N THR A 120 5.70 -2.65 -19.29
CA THR A 120 6.12 -2.21 -20.62
C THR A 120 5.05 -1.28 -21.20
N SER A 121 5.43 -0.08 -21.63
CA SER A 121 4.50 0.88 -22.20
C SER A 121 5.20 1.81 -23.20
N PRO A 122 4.64 2.02 -24.41
CA PRO A 122 5.15 2.99 -25.37
C PRO A 122 4.86 4.45 -24.95
N ASP A 123 3.89 4.67 -24.06
CA ASP A 123 3.55 5.97 -23.48
C ASP A 123 3.37 5.88 -21.95
N PRO A 124 4.48 5.74 -21.19
CA PRO A 124 4.42 5.54 -19.74
C PRO A 124 3.73 6.67 -18.98
N GLU A 125 3.77 7.89 -19.51
CA GLU A 125 3.17 9.06 -18.86
C GLU A 125 1.64 8.91 -18.78
N ASN A 126 1.01 8.55 -19.89
CA ASN A 126 -0.45 8.46 -19.97
C ASN A 126 -1.01 7.08 -19.62
N GLU A 127 -0.25 6.00 -19.82
CA GLU A 127 -0.73 4.63 -19.55
C GLU A 127 -0.41 4.16 -18.13
N VAL A 128 0.60 4.74 -17.47
CA VAL A 128 1.09 4.26 -16.18
C VAL A 128 1.09 5.37 -15.14
N ILE A 129 1.84 6.45 -15.36
CA ILE A 129 2.09 7.48 -14.34
C ILE A 129 0.79 8.19 -13.97
N ARG A 130 0.13 8.84 -14.94
CA ARG A 130 -1.10 9.60 -14.70
C ARG A 130 -2.22 8.73 -14.13
N PRO A 131 -2.53 7.54 -14.66
CA PRO A 131 -3.56 6.67 -14.09
C PRO A 131 -3.25 6.23 -12.66
N THR A 132 -1.98 5.94 -12.34
CA THR A 132 -1.62 5.51 -10.98
C THR A 132 -1.74 6.66 -9.99
N VAL A 133 -1.31 7.87 -10.36
CA VAL A 133 -1.49 9.07 -9.53
C VAL A 133 -2.98 9.36 -9.32
N ASN A 134 -3.79 9.32 -10.38
CA ASN A 134 -5.22 9.53 -10.29
C ASN A 134 -5.91 8.47 -9.42
N GLY A 135 -5.53 7.21 -9.55
CA GLY A 135 -6.05 6.10 -8.74
C GLY A 135 -5.73 6.25 -7.26
N LEU A 136 -4.52 6.70 -6.93
CA LEU A 136 -4.14 7.01 -5.56
C LEU A 136 -4.93 8.18 -5.00
N LEU A 137 -5.06 9.27 -5.75
CA LEU A 137 -5.88 10.42 -5.36
C LEU A 137 -7.35 10.04 -5.17
N ASN A 138 -7.88 9.14 -6.01
CA ASN A 138 -9.24 8.60 -5.88
C ASN A 138 -9.42 7.92 -4.50
N VAL A 139 -8.50 7.01 -4.13
CA VAL A 139 -8.53 6.37 -2.80
C VAL A 139 -8.41 7.40 -1.67
N MET A 140 -7.52 8.39 -1.80
CA MET A 140 -7.35 9.43 -0.78
C MET A 140 -8.61 10.31 -0.62
N ARG A 141 -9.33 10.60 -1.71
CA ARG A 141 -10.63 11.29 -1.67
C ARG A 141 -11.67 10.46 -0.91
N SER A 142 -11.74 9.15 -1.15
CA SER A 142 -12.63 8.26 -0.40
C SER A 142 -12.27 8.22 1.09
N CYS A 143 -10.99 8.17 1.45
CA CYS A 143 -10.53 8.29 2.84
C CYS A 143 -10.98 9.60 3.49
N ALA A 144 -10.78 10.73 2.79
CA ALA A 144 -11.19 12.05 3.28
C ALA A 144 -12.71 12.17 3.44
N LYS A 145 -13.48 11.54 2.54
CA LYS A 145 -14.94 11.53 2.56
C LYS A 145 -15.51 10.72 3.74
N ALA A 146 -14.91 9.57 4.06
CA ALA A 146 -15.39 8.67 5.12
C ALA A 146 -15.32 9.28 6.53
N ARG A 147 -14.37 10.20 6.78
CA ARG A 147 -14.12 10.86 8.09
C ARG A 147 -13.78 9.94 9.28
N SER A 148 -14.04 8.64 9.18
CA SER A 148 -13.69 7.62 10.17
C SER A 148 -12.21 7.21 10.11
N VAL A 149 -11.57 7.42 8.97
CA VAL A 149 -10.18 7.02 8.71
C VAL A 149 -9.23 7.90 9.52
N LYS A 150 -8.49 7.27 10.44
CA LYS A 150 -7.49 7.93 11.31
C LYS A 150 -6.09 7.88 10.72
N ARG A 151 -5.80 6.87 9.90
CA ARG A 151 -4.48 6.64 9.30
C ARG A 151 -4.61 5.98 7.94
N VAL A 152 -3.83 6.48 6.99
CA VAL A 152 -3.60 5.82 5.70
C VAL A 152 -2.15 5.38 5.64
N VAL A 153 -1.93 4.11 5.29
CA VAL A 153 -0.61 3.54 5.04
C VAL A 153 -0.49 3.29 3.56
N PHE A 154 0.45 3.98 2.93
CA PHE A 154 0.73 3.86 1.50
C PHE A 154 1.99 3.01 1.28
N THR A 155 1.87 1.92 0.53
CA THR A 155 3.02 1.07 0.20
C THR A 155 3.78 1.67 -0.98
N SER A 156 4.80 2.44 -0.64
CA SER A 156 5.80 2.98 -1.57
C SER A 156 6.84 1.91 -1.95
N SER A 157 7.95 2.32 -2.55
CA SER A 157 9.09 1.43 -2.82
C SER A 157 10.41 2.18 -2.85
N VAL A 158 11.49 1.41 -2.71
CA VAL A 158 12.88 1.86 -2.84
C VAL A 158 13.15 2.64 -4.14
N GLY A 159 12.37 2.41 -5.20
CA GLY A 159 12.45 3.19 -6.42
C GLY A 159 12.32 4.71 -6.15
N ALA A 160 11.48 5.11 -5.21
CA ALA A 160 11.30 6.52 -4.83
C ALA A 160 12.56 7.21 -4.29
N MET A 161 13.53 6.45 -3.77
CA MET A 161 14.75 6.98 -3.12
C MET A 161 16.05 6.64 -3.86
N PHE A 162 16.03 5.68 -4.78
CA PHE A 162 17.25 5.03 -5.27
C PHE A 162 18.03 5.83 -6.32
N PHE A 163 17.37 6.58 -7.20
CA PHE A 163 18.04 7.23 -8.34
C PHE A 163 18.36 8.70 -8.05
N THR A 164 19.28 8.93 -7.13
CA THR A 164 19.77 10.26 -6.74
C THR A 164 20.91 10.76 -7.65
N ASP A 165 21.31 12.03 -7.55
CA ASP A 165 22.42 12.59 -8.36
C ASP A 165 23.77 11.88 -8.13
N ASP A 166 23.92 11.23 -6.99
CA ASP A 166 25.06 10.41 -6.61
C ASP A 166 24.83 8.91 -6.83
N PHE A 167 23.85 8.55 -7.67
CA PHE A 167 23.57 7.17 -8.03
C PHE A 167 24.83 6.42 -8.50
N GLY A 168 25.03 5.21 -7.98
CA GLY A 168 26.18 4.36 -8.30
C GLY A 168 27.47 4.66 -7.52
N LYS A 169 27.49 5.68 -6.66
CA LYS A 169 28.64 5.93 -5.77
C LYS A 169 28.68 4.89 -4.63
N PRO A 170 29.81 4.16 -4.44
CA PRO A 170 29.95 3.23 -3.33
C PRO A 170 29.80 3.94 -1.98
N GLY A 171 29.19 3.27 -1.01
CA GLY A 171 29.06 3.79 0.36
C GLY A 171 27.94 4.82 0.55
N LYS A 172 27.09 5.08 -0.45
CA LYS A 172 25.87 5.88 -0.26
C LYS A 172 24.92 5.17 0.71
N ILE A 173 24.53 5.88 1.76
CA ILE A 173 23.46 5.51 2.68
C ILE A 173 22.21 6.27 2.24
N TYR A 174 21.08 5.57 2.17
CA TYR A 174 19.78 6.15 1.85
C TYR A 174 18.94 6.23 3.13
N ASP A 175 18.22 7.33 3.28
CA ASP A 175 17.28 7.61 4.37
C ASP A 175 15.98 8.19 3.81
N GLU A 176 15.05 8.57 4.68
CA GLU A 176 13.74 9.13 4.32
C GLU A 176 13.83 10.53 3.67
N THR A 177 15.01 11.16 3.67
CA THR A 177 15.25 12.44 2.99
C THR A 177 15.71 12.25 1.54
N CYS A 178 16.07 11.03 1.16
CA CYS A 178 16.53 10.71 -0.19
C CYS A 178 15.34 10.55 -1.14
N TRP A 179 15.36 11.31 -2.23
CA TRP A 179 14.37 11.24 -3.30
C TRP A 179 15.05 11.06 -4.63
N THR A 180 14.45 10.23 -5.48
CA THR A 180 14.93 10.08 -6.84
C THR A 180 14.85 11.41 -7.59
N ASN A 181 15.92 11.72 -8.32
CA ASN A 181 15.93 12.75 -9.33
C ASN A 181 15.22 12.27 -10.61
N VAL A 182 14.02 12.83 -10.84
CA VAL A 182 13.20 12.54 -12.03
C VAL A 182 13.91 12.90 -13.33
N GLU A 183 14.71 13.97 -13.34
CA GLU A 183 15.45 14.39 -14.54
C GLU A 183 16.60 13.44 -14.86
N LEU A 184 17.29 12.93 -13.84
CA LEU A 184 18.27 11.86 -14.01
C LEU A 184 17.62 10.62 -14.63
N CYS A 185 16.46 10.22 -14.12
CA CYS A 185 15.66 9.13 -14.66
C CYS A 185 15.31 9.32 -16.15
N ARG A 186 14.86 10.52 -16.55
CA ARG A 186 14.57 10.83 -17.96
C ARG A 186 15.83 10.77 -18.83
N ARG A 187 16.93 11.35 -18.35
CA ARG A 187 18.21 11.44 -19.08
C ARG A 187 18.86 10.09 -19.31
N LEU A 188 18.88 9.23 -18.29
CA LEU A 188 19.57 7.95 -18.38
C LEU A 188 18.94 7.02 -19.43
N LYS A 189 17.73 7.34 -19.95
CA LYS A 189 16.98 6.55 -20.94
C LYS A 189 17.16 5.05 -20.67
N THR A 190 17.21 4.68 -19.38
CA THR A 190 17.74 3.39 -18.98
C THR A 190 16.95 2.38 -19.75
N THR A 191 17.62 1.57 -20.57
CA THR A 191 17.00 0.58 -21.45
C THR A 191 16.23 -0.50 -20.67
N GLY A 192 16.33 -0.50 -19.34
CA GLY A 192 15.32 -1.00 -18.39
C GLY A 192 14.25 0.03 -18.06
N TRP A 193 13.68 0.67 -19.09
CA TRP A 193 12.64 1.71 -19.03
C TRP A 193 11.34 1.14 -18.41
N GLU A 194 11.33 -0.18 -18.21
CA GLU A 194 10.21 -1.07 -17.93
C GLU A 194 10.09 -1.55 -16.47
N GLY A 195 10.98 -1.18 -15.55
CA GLY A 195 10.97 -1.76 -14.18
C GLY A 195 10.94 -0.77 -13.01
N SER A 196 11.68 0.33 -13.11
CA SER A 196 12.19 0.96 -11.87
C SER A 196 11.72 2.41 -11.62
N LEU A 197 11.16 3.12 -12.61
CA LEU A 197 10.39 4.37 -12.37
C LEU A 197 8.96 4.09 -11.87
N TYR A 198 8.49 2.86 -12.03
CA TYR A 198 7.12 2.41 -11.73
C TYR A 198 6.71 2.60 -10.27
N LEU A 199 7.70 2.73 -9.39
CA LEU A 199 7.54 2.92 -7.96
C LEU A 199 7.98 4.32 -7.48
N LEU A 200 8.39 5.16 -8.42
CA LEU A 200 9.22 6.34 -8.20
C LEU A 200 8.42 7.64 -8.21
N VAL A 201 7.42 7.71 -9.09
CA VAL A 201 6.48 8.85 -9.14
C VAL A 201 5.38 8.74 -8.08
N LEU A 202 5.16 7.53 -7.57
CA LEU A 202 4.14 7.18 -6.58
C LEU A 202 4.36 7.83 -5.20
N ALA A 203 5.60 8.09 -4.82
CA ALA A 203 5.91 8.60 -3.48
C ALA A 203 5.96 10.15 -3.42
N ILE A 204 6.39 10.80 -4.51
CA ILE A 204 6.69 12.24 -4.53
C ILE A 204 5.43 13.10 -4.40
N ASN A 205 4.34 12.74 -5.11
CA ASN A 205 3.11 13.55 -5.12
C ASN A 205 2.24 13.37 -3.87
N VAL A 206 2.36 12.25 -3.15
CA VAL A 206 1.60 11.99 -1.93
C VAL A 206 2.15 12.81 -0.76
N TYR A 207 3.48 12.88 -0.64
CA TYR A 207 4.12 13.55 0.49
C TYR A 207 3.89 15.08 0.46
N GLN A 208 3.91 15.71 -0.72
CA GLN A 208 3.60 17.14 -0.84
C GLN A 208 2.13 17.46 -0.49
N PHE A 209 1.18 16.57 -0.82
CA PHE A 209 -0.23 16.77 -0.45
C PHE A 209 -0.43 16.76 1.07
N PHE A 210 0.28 15.88 1.81
CA PHE A 210 0.18 15.76 3.27
C PHE A 210 0.87 16.89 4.05
N LEU A 211 1.88 17.57 3.48
CA LEU A 211 2.55 18.70 4.14
C LEU A 211 1.90 20.07 3.86
N SER A 212 0.98 20.14 2.90
CA SER A 212 0.28 21.38 2.51
C SER A 212 -1.02 21.67 3.27
N LYS A 213 -1.37 20.91 4.32
CA LYS A 213 -2.56 21.11 5.14
C LYS A 213 -2.29 20.95 6.63
#